data_AF-A0A351AAU1-F1
#
_entry.id   AF-A0A351AAU1-F1
#
_cell.length_a   1.000
_cell.length_b   1.000
_cell.length_c   1.000
_cell.angle_alpha   90.00
_cell.angle_beta   90.00
_cell.angle_gamma   90.00
#
_symmetry.space_group_name_H-M   'P 1'
#
loop_
_entity.id
_entity.type
_entity.pdbx_description
1 polymer ?
#
loop_
_entity_poly.entity_id
_entity_poly.type
_entity_poly.pdbx_seq_one_letter_code
_entity_poly.pdbx_strand_id
1 'polypeptide(L)'
;MKGDCALPFQVGAWHRSVQVANPECEVYGLVELMDNNPMVCADQVSVPGPAATLALIALGPLLRAGLVCDTPVIQLSFEGDDEDLNAALASMGAEEEPIVQAAPQEMETVRAAIIHVEVPSTDTPQDYDDLFEEAYGRSFFVHRHTAEEWHAAQVLGQPHALYQLRWSPGDGPTGLLTILVMADIHGKLGAAQVVHAMNVMAGQEESLGIVP
;
A
#
# COMPACT_ATOMS: atom_id res chain seq x y z
N MET A 1 9.92 8.14 -8.86
CA MET A 1 10.35 9.47 -8.37
C MET A 1 11.18 9.21 -7.14
N LYS A 2 12.50 9.38 -7.18
CA LYS A 2 13.40 9.11 -6.05
C LYS A 2 14.02 10.44 -5.59
N GLY A 3 14.05 10.68 -4.28
CA GLY A 3 14.94 11.66 -3.62
C GLY A 3 14.55 13.15 -3.61
N ASP A 4 13.82 13.66 -4.60
CA ASP A 4 13.62 15.13 -4.72
C ASP A 4 12.18 15.63 -4.49
N CYS A 5 11.21 14.74 -4.25
CA CYS A 5 9.82 15.14 -3.99
C CYS A 5 9.55 15.17 -2.48
N ALA A 6 9.98 16.26 -1.84
CA ALA A 6 9.59 16.58 -0.48
C ALA A 6 8.50 17.66 -0.50
N LEU A 7 7.43 17.45 0.27
CA LEU A 7 6.44 18.48 0.58
C LEU A 7 6.80 19.12 1.93
N PRO A 8 7.52 20.25 1.96
CA PRO A 8 7.76 20.98 3.20
C PRO A 8 6.49 21.72 3.64
N PHE A 9 6.24 21.75 4.95
CA PHE A 9 5.12 22.48 5.54
C PHE A 9 5.45 22.94 6.96
N GLN A 10 4.59 23.79 7.51
CA GLN A 10 4.79 24.39 8.81
C GLN A 10 3.52 24.27 9.67
N VAL A 11 3.69 23.86 10.93
CA VAL A 11 2.63 23.83 11.95
C VAL A 11 3.09 24.65 13.15
N GLY A 12 2.55 25.87 13.29
CA GLY A 12 3.03 26.82 14.29
C GLY A 12 4.48 27.21 14.03
N ALA A 13 5.40 26.85 14.94
CA ALA A 13 6.85 27.08 14.76
C ALA A 13 7.60 25.88 14.15
N TRP A 14 6.91 24.75 13.97
CA TRP A 14 7.54 23.50 13.57
C TRP A 14 7.61 23.37 12.05
N HIS A 15 8.82 23.13 11.52
CA HIS A 15 9.07 22.91 10.09
C HIS A 15 9.22 21.42 9.84
N ARG A 16 8.44 20.87 8.93
CA ARG A 16 8.30 19.43 8.72
C ARG A 16 8.22 19.12 7.23
N SER A 17 8.40 17.86 6.87
CA SER A 17 8.26 17.44 5.46
C SER A 17 7.74 16.03 5.30
N VAL A 18 6.93 15.83 4.25
CA VAL A 18 6.62 14.50 3.72
C VAL A 18 7.55 14.21 2.55
N GLN A 19 8.27 13.09 2.59
CA GLN A 19 9.08 12.59 1.49
C GLN A 19 8.39 11.41 0.79
N VAL A 20 8.93 11.00 -0.36
CA VAL A 20 8.47 9.83 -1.11
C VAL A 20 9.64 8.90 -1.37
N ALA A 21 9.43 7.60 -1.10
CA ALA A 21 10.41 6.53 -1.34
C ALA A 21 11.77 6.78 -0.66
N ASN A 22 11.75 7.30 0.57
CA ASN A 22 12.94 7.47 1.40
C ASN A 22 12.81 6.66 2.71
N PRO A 23 13.33 5.42 2.75
CA PRO A 23 13.27 4.57 3.95
C PRO A 23 14.17 5.05 5.09
N GLU A 24 15.04 6.05 4.87
CA GLU A 24 15.91 6.61 5.92
C GLU A 24 15.20 7.66 6.79
N CYS A 25 13.96 8.04 6.46
CA CYS A 25 13.16 8.96 7.28
C CYS A 25 12.80 8.33 8.65
N GLU A 26 12.54 9.19 9.64
CA GLU A 26 12.18 8.77 11.01
C GLU A 26 10.98 7.83 11.04
N VAL A 27 10.04 8.05 10.11
CA VAL A 27 8.88 7.21 9.90
C VAL A 27 8.75 6.97 8.40
N TYR A 28 8.61 5.71 8.00
CA TYR A 28 8.42 5.29 6.63
C TYR A 28 7.38 4.17 6.54
N GLY A 29 6.40 4.34 5.66
CA GLY A 29 5.38 3.32 5.44
C GLY A 29 4.09 3.86 4.82
N LEU A 30 3.16 2.93 4.58
CA LEU A 30 1.81 3.24 4.12
C LEU A 30 0.98 3.74 5.32
N VAL A 31 0.36 4.91 5.20
CA VAL A 31 -0.36 5.59 6.29
C VAL A 31 -1.40 4.68 6.96
N GLU A 32 -2.14 3.90 6.17
CA GLU A 32 -3.15 2.96 6.65
C GLU A 32 -2.61 1.84 7.55
N LEU A 33 -1.31 1.57 7.47
CA LEU A 33 -0.65 0.51 8.24
C LEU A 33 0.25 1.05 9.35
N MET A 34 0.36 2.38 9.48
CA MET A 34 1.16 3.04 10.50
C MET A 34 0.31 3.47 11.69
N ASP A 35 0.95 3.58 12.85
CA ASP A 35 0.36 4.31 13.97
C ASP A 35 0.48 5.82 13.73
N ASN A 36 -0.60 6.56 14.01
CA ASN A 36 -0.58 8.02 13.88
C ASN A 36 0.39 8.70 14.87
N ASN A 37 0.65 8.09 16.03
CA ASN A 37 1.47 8.70 17.08
C ASN A 37 2.91 9.02 16.62
N PRO A 38 3.68 8.06 16.05
CA PRO A 38 4.97 8.36 15.43
C PRO A 38 4.91 9.47 14.38
N MET A 39 3.89 9.45 13.52
CA MET A 39 3.75 10.44 12.44
C MET A 39 3.52 11.85 12.98
N VAL A 40 2.68 12.02 13.99
CA VAL A 40 2.40 13.35 14.60
C VAL A 40 3.65 13.93 15.28
N CYS A 41 4.57 13.07 15.72
CA CYS A 41 5.80 13.46 16.41
C CYS A 41 7.04 13.66 15.52
N ALA A 42 7.03 13.18 14.28
CA ALA A 42 8.21 13.18 13.41
C ALA A 42 8.43 14.51 12.66
N ASP A 43 9.68 14.95 12.47
CA ASP A 43 9.98 16.07 11.58
C ASP A 43 9.83 15.65 10.12
N GLN A 44 10.18 14.39 9.84
CA GLN A 44 10.16 13.81 8.50
C GLN A 44 9.44 12.46 8.48
N VAL A 45 8.41 12.36 7.63
CA VAL A 45 7.75 11.10 7.28
C VAL A 45 7.99 10.85 5.81
N SER A 46 8.25 9.60 5.41
CA SER A 46 8.22 9.20 4.01
C SER A 46 7.08 8.24 3.73
N VAL A 47 6.37 8.48 2.63
CA VAL A 47 5.42 7.51 2.07
C VAL A 47 6.10 6.65 1.00
N PRO A 48 5.62 5.43 0.74
CA PRO A 48 6.13 4.58 -0.34
C PRO A 48 5.84 5.18 -1.73
N GLY A 49 6.65 4.79 -2.72
CA GLY A 49 6.35 5.01 -4.13
C GLY A 49 5.29 4.03 -4.67
N PRO A 50 4.88 4.16 -5.95
CA PRO A 50 3.72 3.44 -6.49
C PRO A 50 3.75 1.91 -6.34
N ALA A 51 4.89 1.27 -6.65
CA ALA A 51 5.00 -0.19 -6.58
C ALA A 51 4.96 -0.67 -5.12
N ALA A 52 5.70 0.00 -4.25
CA ALA A 52 5.69 -0.22 -2.81
C ALA A 52 4.30 0.00 -2.19
N THR A 53 3.56 1.03 -2.58
CA THR A 53 2.19 1.27 -2.11
C THR A 53 1.26 0.10 -2.45
N LEU A 54 1.27 -0.38 -3.71
CA LEU A 54 0.44 -1.51 -4.13
C LEU A 54 0.83 -2.79 -3.39
N ALA A 55 2.13 -3.04 -3.24
CA ALA A 55 2.65 -4.20 -2.52
C ALA A 55 2.29 -4.17 -1.02
N LEU A 56 2.39 -3.01 -0.37
CA LEU A 56 1.99 -2.85 1.03
C LEU A 56 0.49 -3.01 1.24
N ILE A 57 -0.34 -2.51 0.31
CA ILE A 57 -1.79 -2.75 0.38
C ILE A 57 -2.09 -4.26 0.41
N ALA A 58 -1.40 -5.02 -0.44
CA ALA A 58 -1.60 -6.46 -0.56
C ALA A 58 -0.93 -7.28 0.56
N LEU A 59 0.31 -7.01 0.91
CA LEU A 59 1.10 -7.87 1.80
C LEU A 59 1.19 -7.37 3.23
N GLY A 60 0.98 -6.08 3.47
CA GLY A 60 1.12 -5.46 4.78
C GLY A 60 0.33 -6.15 5.90
N PRO A 61 -0.99 -6.42 5.74
CA PRO A 61 -1.77 -7.12 6.74
C PRO A 61 -1.25 -8.54 7.03
N LEU A 62 -0.83 -9.27 5.99
CA LEU A 62 -0.32 -10.64 6.10
C LEU A 62 1.05 -10.69 6.79
N LEU A 63 1.94 -9.77 6.44
CA LEU A 63 3.27 -9.66 7.03
C LEU A 63 3.19 -9.34 8.52
N ARG A 64 2.35 -8.36 8.90
CA ARG A 64 2.11 -8.02 10.32
C ARG A 64 1.52 -9.18 11.12
N ALA A 65 0.70 -10.02 10.48
CA ALA A 65 0.12 -11.20 11.09
C ALA A 65 1.05 -12.44 11.06
N GLY A 66 2.20 -12.37 10.40
CA GLY A 66 3.11 -13.52 10.24
C GLY A 66 2.52 -14.67 9.43
N LEU A 67 1.66 -14.36 8.44
CA LEU A 67 0.93 -15.35 7.64
C LEU A 67 1.57 -15.65 6.28
N VAL A 68 2.65 -14.98 5.91
CA VAL A 68 3.38 -15.28 4.67
C VAL A 68 4.24 -16.52 4.88
N CYS A 69 3.97 -17.59 4.14
CA CYS A 69 4.66 -18.88 4.28
C CYS A 69 5.82 -19.09 3.30
N ASP A 70 5.80 -18.40 2.16
CA ASP A 70 6.84 -18.49 1.13
C ASP A 70 6.99 -17.13 0.41
N THR A 71 8.03 -16.99 -0.37
CA THR A 71 8.39 -15.75 -1.06
C THR A 71 7.29 -15.32 -2.05
N PRO A 72 6.66 -14.14 -1.83
CA PRO A 72 5.58 -13.66 -2.68
C PRO A 72 6.05 -13.39 -4.11
N VAL A 73 5.12 -13.55 -5.06
CA VAL A 73 5.31 -13.13 -6.46
C VAL A 73 4.46 -11.89 -6.72
N ILE A 74 5.08 -10.83 -7.24
CA ILE A 74 4.43 -9.55 -7.53
C ILE A 74 4.53 -9.28 -9.02
N GLN A 75 3.38 -9.18 -9.69
CA GLN A 75 3.28 -8.79 -11.09
C GLN A 75 2.75 -7.37 -11.21
N LEU A 76 3.53 -6.47 -11.80
CA LEU A 76 3.20 -5.05 -11.94
C LEU A 76 2.79 -4.72 -13.37
N SER A 77 1.79 -3.85 -13.54
CA SER A 77 1.38 -3.33 -14.84
C SER A 77 2.28 -2.20 -15.37
N PHE A 78 3.46 -2.02 -14.77
CA PHE A 78 4.42 -0.95 -15.03
C PHE A 78 5.80 -1.31 -14.48
N GLU A 79 6.82 -0.56 -14.88
CA GLU A 79 8.16 -0.67 -14.28
C GLU A 79 8.17 -0.03 -12.88
N GLY A 80 8.40 -0.85 -11.86
CA GLY A 80 8.49 -0.44 -10.46
C GLY A 80 9.90 -0.01 -10.05
N ASP A 81 10.01 0.54 -8.83
CA ASP A 81 11.29 0.73 -8.15
C ASP A 81 11.44 -0.39 -7.11
N ASP A 82 12.25 -1.39 -7.44
CA ASP A 82 12.42 -2.59 -6.60
C ASP A 82 13.09 -2.25 -5.26
N GLU A 83 13.95 -1.22 -5.20
CA GLU A 83 14.64 -0.84 -3.97
C GLU A 83 13.66 -0.24 -2.96
N ASP A 84 12.77 0.64 -3.42
CA ASP A 84 11.67 1.18 -2.59
C ASP A 84 10.68 0.08 -2.20
N LEU A 85 10.30 -0.80 -3.13
CA LEU A 85 9.41 -1.93 -2.86
C LEU A 85 9.98 -2.86 -1.78
N ASN A 86 11.24 -3.25 -1.91
CA ASN A 86 11.90 -4.14 -0.96
C ASN A 86 12.03 -3.48 0.42
N ALA A 87 12.42 -2.20 0.46
CA ALA A 87 12.48 -1.45 1.71
C ALA A 87 11.11 -1.34 2.41
N ALA A 88 10.03 -1.13 1.64
CA ALA A 88 8.67 -1.11 2.16
C ALA A 88 8.24 -2.45 2.76
N LEU A 89 8.48 -3.56 2.08
CA LEU A 89 8.11 -4.87 2.61
C LEU A 89 8.97 -5.26 3.83
N ALA A 90 10.27 -4.93 3.81
CA ALA A 90 11.16 -5.16 4.94
C ALA A 90 10.71 -4.37 6.19
N SER A 91 10.18 -3.15 6.03
CA SER A 91 9.65 -2.38 7.18
C SER A 91 8.41 -3.01 7.83
N MET A 92 7.73 -3.92 7.11
CA MET A 92 6.62 -4.74 7.62
C MET A 92 7.05 -6.11 8.14
N GLY A 93 8.35 -6.44 8.09
CA GLY A 93 8.90 -7.71 8.58
C GLY A 93 9.07 -8.79 7.52
N ALA A 94 9.09 -8.45 6.22
CA ALA A 94 9.50 -9.42 5.20
C ALA A 94 10.97 -9.80 5.38
N GLU A 95 11.25 -11.11 5.43
CA GLU A 95 12.60 -11.65 5.59
C GLU A 95 13.32 -11.84 4.25
N GLU A 96 12.55 -12.06 3.17
CA GLU A 96 13.06 -12.29 1.82
C GLU A 96 12.48 -11.26 0.85
N GLU A 97 13.26 -10.94 -0.19
CA GLU A 97 12.79 -10.09 -1.29
C GLU A 97 11.79 -10.85 -2.16
N PRO A 98 10.66 -10.24 -2.57
CA PRO A 98 9.69 -10.90 -3.43
C PRO A 98 10.25 -11.09 -4.85
N ILE A 99 9.63 -12.02 -5.59
CA ILE A 99 9.88 -12.16 -7.02
C ILE A 99 9.02 -11.12 -7.75
N VAL A 100 9.66 -10.07 -8.26
CA VAL A 100 8.97 -8.98 -8.99
C VAL A 100 9.06 -9.20 -10.50
N GLN A 101 7.93 -9.03 -11.19
CA GLN A 101 7.84 -9.07 -12.65
C GLN A 101 7.05 -7.85 -13.15
N ALA A 102 7.68 -7.03 -13.98
CA ALA A 102 6.98 -5.97 -14.70
C ALA A 102 6.45 -6.51 -16.04
N ALA A 103 5.17 -6.26 -16.30
CA ALA A 103 4.54 -6.41 -17.61
C ALA A 103 3.80 -5.11 -17.93
N PRO A 104 4.50 -4.05 -18.37
CA PRO A 104 3.92 -2.74 -18.60
C PRO A 104 2.69 -2.79 -19.51
N GLN A 105 1.60 -2.16 -19.08
CA GLN A 105 0.38 -2.02 -19.86
C GLN A 105 0.05 -0.54 -20.09
N GLU A 106 -0.52 -0.24 -21.25
CA GLU A 106 -1.02 1.09 -21.58
C GLU A 106 -2.32 1.37 -20.82
N MET A 107 -2.17 1.89 -19.59
CA MET A 107 -3.25 2.29 -18.70
C MET A 107 -2.97 3.71 -18.26
N GLU A 108 -3.70 4.69 -18.82
CA GLU A 108 -3.48 6.16 -18.68
C GLU A 108 -2.63 6.56 -17.45
N THR A 109 -3.28 6.69 -16.29
CA THR A 109 -2.68 7.04 -15.00
C THR A 109 -2.86 5.94 -13.96
N VAL A 110 -3.59 4.88 -14.30
CA VAL A 110 -3.85 3.76 -13.38
C VAL A 110 -2.69 2.77 -13.42
N ARG A 111 -2.31 2.27 -12.25
CA ARG A 111 -1.35 1.19 -12.09
C ARG A 111 -1.99 0.06 -11.29
N ALA A 112 -1.64 -1.16 -11.63
CA ALA A 112 -2.16 -2.35 -10.99
C ALA A 112 -1.04 -3.32 -10.62
N ALA A 113 -1.31 -4.12 -9.60
CA ALA A 113 -0.49 -5.24 -9.19
C ALA A 113 -1.36 -6.49 -8.99
N ILE A 114 -0.82 -7.65 -9.36
CA ILE A 114 -1.34 -8.96 -8.98
C ILE A 114 -0.28 -9.61 -8.10
N ILE A 115 -0.65 -9.94 -6.88
CA ILE A 115 0.23 -10.54 -5.89
C ILE A 115 -0.25 -11.96 -5.62
N HIS A 116 0.67 -12.90 -5.68
CA HIS A 116 0.46 -14.29 -5.29
C HIS A 116 1.30 -14.56 -4.06
N VAL A 117 0.66 -15.06 -3.00
CA VAL A 117 1.34 -15.36 -1.73
C VAL A 117 0.80 -16.65 -1.13
N GLU A 118 1.72 -17.49 -0.69
CA GLU A 118 1.40 -18.69 0.06
C GLU A 118 1.11 -18.33 1.52
N VAL A 119 -0.03 -18.80 2.02
CA VAL A 119 -0.52 -18.54 3.38
C VAL A 119 -1.04 -19.86 3.99
N PRO A 120 -1.19 -19.96 5.33
CA PRO A 120 -1.70 -21.18 5.95
C PRO A 120 -3.04 -21.62 5.35
N SER A 121 -3.24 -22.92 5.20
CA SER A 121 -4.55 -23.41 4.78
C SER A 121 -5.57 -23.12 5.87
N THR A 122 -6.75 -22.67 5.48
CA THR A 122 -7.85 -22.40 6.40
C THR A 122 -9.15 -22.94 5.81
N ASP A 123 -9.97 -23.55 6.66
CA ASP A 123 -11.35 -23.92 6.36
C ASP A 123 -12.28 -22.68 6.39
N THR A 124 -11.77 -21.54 6.86
CA THR A 124 -12.50 -20.28 7.03
C THR A 124 -11.80 -19.16 6.24
N PRO A 125 -11.97 -19.09 4.90
CA PRO A 125 -11.34 -18.04 4.09
C PRO A 125 -11.74 -16.61 4.49
N GLN A 126 -12.87 -16.47 5.20
CA GLN A 126 -13.32 -15.22 5.80
C GLN A 126 -12.31 -14.65 6.81
N ASP A 127 -11.43 -15.46 7.40
CA ASP A 127 -10.39 -14.98 8.30
C ASP A 127 -9.42 -14.01 7.59
N TYR A 128 -9.15 -14.24 6.28
CA TYR A 128 -8.37 -13.30 5.47
C TYR A 128 -9.11 -12.01 5.19
N ASP A 129 -10.42 -12.10 4.98
CA ASP A 129 -11.26 -10.93 4.78
C ASP A 129 -11.31 -10.06 6.03
N ASP A 130 -11.46 -10.68 7.20
CA ASP A 130 -11.52 -10.01 8.49
C ASP A 130 -10.16 -9.36 8.83
N LEU A 131 -9.04 -10.00 8.48
CA LEU A 131 -7.70 -9.42 8.61
C LEU A 131 -7.54 -8.13 7.80
N PHE A 132 -8.00 -8.13 6.54
CA PHE A 132 -7.92 -6.94 5.69
C PHE A 132 -8.95 -5.88 6.09
N GLU A 133 -10.09 -6.28 6.63
CA GLU A 133 -11.08 -5.37 7.23
C GLU A 133 -10.52 -4.69 8.49
N GLU A 134 -9.75 -5.39 9.32
CA GLU A 134 -9.06 -4.78 10.46
C GLU A 134 -8.07 -3.69 9.99
N ALA A 135 -7.32 -3.96 8.92
CA ALA A 135 -6.37 -3.00 8.36
C ALA A 135 -7.04 -1.82 7.63
N TYR A 136 -8.10 -2.07 6.85
CA TYR A 136 -8.61 -1.09 5.88
C TYR A 136 -10.08 -0.72 6.03
N GLY A 137 -10.85 -1.39 6.90
CA GLY A 137 -12.30 -1.15 7.07
C GLY A 137 -12.65 0.29 7.49
N ARG A 138 -11.67 1.01 8.05
CA ARG A 138 -11.79 2.43 8.44
C ARG A 138 -10.99 3.37 7.54
N SER A 139 -10.35 2.84 6.49
CA SER A 139 -9.53 3.64 5.58
C SER A 139 -10.40 4.53 4.69
N PHE A 140 -9.97 5.77 4.50
CA PHE A 140 -10.55 6.68 3.52
C PHE A 140 -10.08 6.40 2.09
N PHE A 141 -8.95 5.71 1.91
CA PHE A 141 -8.24 5.66 0.63
C PHE A 141 -7.81 4.25 0.20
N VAL A 142 -8.20 3.21 0.92
CA VAL A 142 -8.00 1.81 0.53
C VAL A 142 -9.29 1.07 0.77
N HIS A 143 -9.91 0.57 -0.30
CA HIS A 143 -11.22 -0.07 -0.21
C HIS A 143 -11.20 -1.48 -0.79
N ARG A 144 -11.96 -2.36 -0.14
CA ARG A 144 -12.22 -3.70 -0.67
C ARG A 144 -13.19 -3.60 -1.83
N HIS A 145 -12.87 -4.31 -2.90
CA HIS A 145 -13.74 -4.49 -4.06
C HIS A 145 -14.26 -5.93 -4.12
N THR A 146 -15.57 -6.09 -4.09
CA THR A 146 -16.23 -7.40 -4.05
C THR A 146 -17.01 -7.73 -5.33
N ALA A 147 -17.18 -6.77 -6.24
CA ALA A 147 -17.87 -7.03 -7.51
C ALA A 147 -16.98 -7.82 -8.49
N GLU A 148 -17.62 -8.53 -9.41
CA GLU A 148 -16.92 -9.28 -10.46
C GLU A 148 -16.20 -8.36 -11.46
N GLU A 149 -16.76 -7.16 -11.70
CA GLU A 149 -16.19 -6.17 -12.61
C GLU A 149 -14.95 -5.52 -12.00
N TRP A 150 -13.78 -5.76 -12.59
CA TRP A 150 -12.51 -5.18 -12.20
C TRP A 150 -11.94 -4.35 -13.37
N HIS A 151 -12.07 -3.03 -13.29
CA HIS A 151 -11.76 -2.12 -14.39
C HIS A 151 -11.06 -0.85 -13.91
N ALA A 152 -10.04 -0.41 -14.64
CA ALA A 152 -9.24 0.77 -14.32
C ALA A 152 -10.07 2.06 -14.12
N ALA A 153 -11.21 2.18 -14.82
CA ALA A 153 -12.12 3.32 -14.70
C ALA A 153 -12.67 3.52 -13.27
N GLN A 154 -12.62 2.48 -12.42
CA GLN A 154 -13.08 2.56 -11.02
C GLN A 154 -12.15 3.39 -10.13
N VAL A 155 -10.87 3.50 -10.51
CA VAL A 155 -9.86 4.25 -9.74
C VAL A 155 -9.28 5.44 -10.51
N LEU A 156 -9.60 5.58 -11.80
CA LEU A 156 -9.08 6.65 -12.64
C LEU A 156 -9.42 8.04 -12.06
N GLY A 157 -8.38 8.83 -11.79
CA GLY A 157 -8.48 10.15 -11.18
C GLY A 157 -8.98 10.15 -9.72
N GLN A 158 -9.16 8.98 -9.10
CA GLN A 158 -9.66 8.85 -7.74
C GLN A 158 -8.52 8.89 -6.71
N PRO A 159 -8.75 9.41 -5.50
CA PRO A 159 -7.72 9.48 -4.46
C PRO A 159 -7.46 8.14 -3.77
N HIS A 160 -8.27 7.11 -4.04
CA HIS A 160 -8.23 5.83 -3.35
C HIS A 160 -7.64 4.70 -4.22
N ALA A 161 -7.27 3.62 -3.55
CA ALA A 161 -6.95 2.33 -4.13
C ALA A 161 -8.08 1.33 -3.91
N LEU A 162 -8.21 0.38 -4.82
CA LEU A 162 -9.08 -0.79 -4.65
C LEU A 162 -8.22 -2.05 -4.53
N TYR A 163 -8.64 -2.98 -3.68
CA TYR A 163 -8.08 -4.33 -3.60
C TYR A 163 -9.14 -5.42 -3.65
N GLN A 164 -8.79 -6.59 -4.17
CA GLN A 164 -9.64 -7.79 -4.20
C GLN A 164 -8.85 -9.02 -3.77
N LEU A 165 -9.43 -9.84 -2.90
CA LEU A 165 -8.86 -11.09 -2.41
C LEU A 165 -9.49 -12.29 -3.15
N ARG A 166 -8.66 -13.26 -3.50
CA ARG A 166 -9.09 -14.54 -4.08
C ARG A 166 -8.31 -15.68 -3.43
N TRP A 167 -8.99 -16.48 -2.63
CA TRP A 167 -8.43 -17.65 -1.99
C TRP A 167 -8.53 -18.89 -2.90
N SER A 168 -7.42 -19.60 -3.06
CA SER A 168 -7.36 -20.91 -3.70
C SER A 168 -6.79 -21.93 -2.69
N PRO A 169 -7.59 -22.88 -2.19
CA PRO A 169 -7.09 -23.88 -1.27
C PRO A 169 -6.03 -24.77 -1.94
N GLY A 170 -4.98 -25.10 -1.20
CA GLY A 170 -3.99 -26.09 -1.60
C GLY A 170 -4.32 -27.49 -1.05
N ASP A 171 -3.58 -28.49 -1.51
CA ASP A 171 -3.70 -29.88 -1.03
C ASP A 171 -2.95 -30.15 0.30
N GLY A 172 -2.32 -29.11 0.86
CA GLY A 172 -1.36 -29.22 1.98
C GLY A 172 -1.68 -28.29 3.15
N PRO A 173 -0.68 -27.99 4.00
CA PRO A 173 -0.84 -27.10 5.16
C PRO A 173 -0.98 -25.62 4.77
N THR A 174 -0.86 -25.31 3.49
CA THR A 174 -0.90 -23.97 2.91
C THR A 174 -1.84 -23.93 1.71
N GLY A 175 -2.20 -22.72 1.30
CA GLY A 175 -2.87 -22.45 0.03
C GLY A 175 -2.47 -21.09 -0.51
N LEU A 176 -3.06 -20.71 -1.63
CA LEU A 176 -2.66 -19.53 -2.38
C LEU A 176 -3.69 -18.40 -2.21
N LEU A 177 -3.25 -17.27 -1.67
CA LEU A 177 -4.02 -16.03 -1.70
C LEU A 177 -3.53 -15.18 -2.89
N THR A 178 -4.45 -14.87 -3.79
CA THR A 178 -4.22 -13.94 -4.89
C THR A 178 -4.87 -12.60 -4.57
N ILE A 179 -4.10 -11.53 -4.66
CA ILE A 179 -4.51 -10.18 -4.29
C ILE A 179 -4.33 -9.28 -5.49
N LEU A 180 -5.43 -8.68 -5.96
CA LEU A 180 -5.39 -7.68 -7.01
C LEU A 180 -5.45 -6.31 -6.34
N VAL A 181 -4.61 -5.37 -6.76
CA VAL A 181 -4.65 -3.98 -6.28
C VAL A 181 -4.53 -3.04 -7.46
N MET A 182 -5.31 -1.95 -7.47
CA MET A 182 -5.15 -0.88 -8.47
C MET A 182 -5.42 0.49 -7.87
N ALA A 183 -4.73 1.50 -8.41
CA ALA A 183 -4.86 2.90 -8.00
C ALA A 183 -4.30 3.86 -9.06
N ASP A 184 -4.61 5.14 -8.92
CA ASP A 184 -4.15 6.20 -9.81
C ASP A 184 -2.85 6.88 -9.31
N ILE A 185 -1.94 7.22 -10.23
CA ILE A 185 -0.68 7.94 -9.94
C ILE A 185 -0.87 9.37 -9.45
N HIS A 186 -2.01 10.00 -9.69
CA HIS A 186 -2.36 11.30 -9.14
C HIS A 186 -3.11 11.17 -7.80
N GLY A 187 -3.72 10.01 -7.55
CA GLY A 187 -4.40 9.66 -6.32
C GLY A 187 -3.50 8.94 -5.33
N LYS A 188 -3.91 7.73 -4.93
CA LYS A 188 -3.26 6.96 -3.85
C LYS A 188 -1.80 6.61 -4.13
N LEU A 189 -1.36 6.60 -5.39
CA LEU A 189 0.04 6.34 -5.74
C LEU A 189 0.88 7.62 -5.90
N GLY A 190 0.32 8.78 -5.57
CA GLY A 190 1.02 10.06 -5.70
C GLY A 190 0.52 11.11 -4.72
N ALA A 191 0.03 12.24 -5.26
CA ALA A 191 -0.18 13.45 -4.47
C ALA A 191 -1.16 13.27 -3.32
N ALA A 192 -2.25 12.51 -3.50
CA ALA A 192 -3.21 12.27 -2.42
C ALA A 192 -2.56 11.55 -1.22
N GLN A 193 -1.67 10.58 -1.47
CA GLN A 193 -0.93 9.89 -0.40
C GLN A 193 0.01 10.83 0.37
N VAL A 194 0.67 11.76 -0.33
CA VAL A 194 1.55 12.76 0.29
C VAL A 194 0.74 13.74 1.15
N VAL A 195 -0.38 14.23 0.64
CA VAL A 195 -1.28 15.13 1.39
C VAL A 195 -1.91 14.42 2.58
N HIS A 196 -2.28 13.15 2.45
CA HIS A 196 -2.81 12.33 3.53
C HIS A 196 -1.81 12.21 4.67
N ALA A 197 -0.55 11.87 4.37
CA ALA A 197 0.52 11.84 5.37
C ALA A 197 0.75 13.21 6.01
N MET A 198 0.72 14.30 5.24
CA MET A 198 0.85 15.67 5.77
C MET A 198 -0.29 16.00 6.75
N ASN A 199 -1.53 15.64 6.42
CA ASN A 199 -2.68 15.86 7.30
C ASN A 199 -2.54 15.13 8.63
N VAL A 200 -2.14 13.85 8.59
CA VAL A 200 -1.88 13.06 9.80
C VAL A 200 -0.77 13.70 10.62
N MET A 201 0.37 14.03 10.00
CA MET A 201 1.47 14.73 10.68
C MET A 201 0.97 16.01 11.36
N ALA A 202 0.19 16.84 10.65
CA ALA A 202 -0.32 18.11 11.14
C ALA A 202 -1.47 17.99 12.15
N GLY A 203 -1.91 16.78 12.49
CA GLY A 203 -3.05 16.53 13.38
C GLY A 203 -4.39 17.05 12.83
N GLN A 204 -4.51 17.10 11.50
CA GLN A 204 -5.73 17.50 10.79
C GLN A 204 -6.60 16.28 10.47
N GLU A 205 -7.80 16.52 9.96
CA GLU A 205 -8.62 15.48 9.36
C GLU A 205 -7.88 14.87 8.16
N GLU A 206 -7.81 13.54 8.10
CA GLU A 206 -7.00 12.80 7.12
C GLU A 206 -7.40 13.10 5.66
N SER A 207 -8.68 13.34 5.43
CA SER A 207 -9.27 13.62 4.10
C SER A 207 -9.19 15.09 3.69
N LEU A 208 -8.69 15.99 4.55
CA LEU A 208 -8.71 17.42 4.30
C LEU A 208 -7.96 17.77 2.99
N GLY A 209 -8.67 18.38 2.05
CA GLY A 209 -8.09 18.79 0.76
C GLY A 209 -7.90 17.66 -0.26
N ILE A 210 -8.35 16.44 0.06
CA ILE A 210 -8.33 15.29 -0.85
C ILE A 210 -9.79 14.98 -1.21
N VAL A 211 -10.18 15.35 -2.43
CA VAL A 211 -11.57 15.22 -2.91
C VAL A 211 -11.67 14.00 -3.85
N PRO A 212 -12.75 13.21 -3.79
CA PRO A 212 -13.05 12.17 -4.78
C PRO A 212 -13.25 12.69 -6.20
#